data_AF-A0A812REE1-F1
#
_entry.id   AF-A0A812REE1-F1
#
_cell.length_a   1.000
_cell.length_b   1.000
_cell.length_c   1.000
_cell.angle_alpha   90.00
_cell.angle_beta   90.00
_cell.angle_gamma   90.00
#
_symmetry.space_group_name_H-M   'P 1'
#
loop_
_entity.id
_entity.type
_entity.pdbx_description
1 polymer ?
#
loop_
_entity_poly.entity_id
_entity_poly.type
_entity_poly.pdbx_seq_one_letter_code
_entity_poly.pdbx_strand_id
1 'polypeptide(L)'
;MIRFASPGYIAAGGIGLTILRVYCKRSRRGGQDFPWWLYYILWAYLLLFFAMGSCLRAAFRDMMFTSGWLEPEMVAGYVRARMRSDHDIDSFDEWQQEDDLTDYPYLRGLSMVTPIFLVATYCVCAWHTWQHLRILSWMKRGDALTEHTFEMHDRALRIILLPLFYGTMSFQGVIRMWGIAINNSGDAHHFPNYELRKRFLQDSYDACFWLGDMYESYALFVFGLLVLEYLRQRMNASRLTALFPFRHPPTRIRLRMRRFRPIRIRLHIFTHATMFSNIHNTEACTCIYIVKCVCALTFLCVQRLWVWV
;
A
#
# COMPACT_ATOMS: atom_id res chain seq x y z
N MET A 1 -16.14 -13.08 -8.82
CA MET A 1 -15.40 -11.81 -9.07
C MET A 1 -15.74 -10.89 -7.92
N ILE A 2 -14.80 -10.56 -7.03
CA ILE A 2 -15.04 -9.51 -6.03
C ILE A 2 -15.55 -8.32 -6.83
N ARG A 3 -16.77 -7.86 -6.55
CA ARG A 3 -17.31 -6.63 -7.14
C ARG A 3 -16.50 -5.48 -6.55
N PHE A 4 -15.23 -5.37 -6.97
CA PHE A 4 -14.60 -4.08 -7.06
C PHE A 4 -15.61 -3.19 -7.74
N ALA A 5 -15.74 -1.97 -7.24
CA ALA A 5 -16.48 -0.92 -7.90
C ALA A 5 -16.27 -1.12 -9.41
N SER A 6 -17.37 -1.36 -10.14
CA SER A 6 -17.35 -1.72 -11.56
C SER A 6 -16.19 -0.99 -12.26
N PRO A 7 -15.45 -1.62 -13.18
CA PRO A 7 -14.25 -1.00 -13.78
C PRO A 7 -14.47 0.45 -14.24
N GLY A 8 -15.72 0.80 -14.59
CA GLY A 8 -16.18 2.18 -14.77
C GLY A 8 -15.94 3.14 -13.59
N TYR A 9 -16.20 2.78 -12.33
CA TYR A 9 -15.92 3.63 -11.16
C TYR A 9 -14.42 3.87 -10.95
N ILE A 10 -13.58 2.86 -11.14
CA ILE A 10 -12.12 3.03 -11.01
C ILE A 10 -11.60 3.94 -12.13
N ALA A 11 -12.03 3.70 -13.37
CA ALA A 11 -11.70 4.54 -14.51
C ALA A 11 -12.19 5.99 -14.31
N ALA A 12 -13.45 6.17 -13.89
CA ALA A 12 -14.03 7.48 -13.60
C ALA A 12 -13.30 8.18 -12.44
N GLY A 13 -12.91 7.44 -11.40
CA GLY A 13 -12.09 7.97 -10.30
C GLY A 13 -10.72 8.45 -10.77
N GLY A 14 -10.05 7.68 -11.63
CA GLY A 14 -8.76 8.06 -12.23
C GLY A 14 -8.85 9.29 -13.14
N ILE A 15 -9.89 9.36 -13.98
CA ILE A 15 -10.18 10.53 -14.82
C ILE A 15 -10.48 11.75 -13.94
N GLY A 16 -11.33 11.59 -12.93
CA GLY A 16 -11.68 12.63 -11.97
C GLY A 16 -10.45 13.19 -11.25
N LEU A 17 -9.54 12.33 -10.77
CA LEU A 17 -8.27 12.74 -10.17
C LEU A 17 -7.39 13.53 -11.13
N THR A 18 -7.35 13.14 -12.40
CA THR A 18 -6.55 13.81 -13.43
C THR A 18 -7.09 15.20 -13.72
N ILE A 19 -8.41 15.32 -13.91
CA ILE A 19 -9.09 16.61 -14.12
C ILE A 19 -8.87 17.52 -12.91
N LEU A 20 -9.05 16.98 -11.69
CA LEU A 20 -8.88 17.73 -10.46
C LEU A 20 -7.44 18.23 -10.30
N ARG A 21 -6.44 17.42 -10.67
CA ARG A 21 -5.03 17.82 -10.65
C ARG A 21 -4.74 18.95 -11.64
N VAL A 22 -5.26 18.87 -12.87
CA VAL A 22 -5.12 19.95 -13.87
C VAL A 22 -5.78 21.23 -13.38
N TYR A 23 -6.99 21.12 -12.83
CA TYR A 23 -7.72 22.26 -12.27
C TYR A 23 -6.98 22.90 -11.09
N CYS A 24 -6.45 22.09 -10.16
CA CYS A 24 -5.58 22.55 -9.07
C CYS A 24 -4.39 23.36 -9.59
N LYS A 25 -3.71 22.85 -10.63
CA LYS A 25 -2.53 23.52 -11.21
C LYS A 25 -2.90 24.83 -11.89
N ARG A 26 -4.03 24.86 -12.61
CA ARG A 26 -4.51 26.06 -13.31
C ARG A 26 -4.97 27.15 -12.33
N SER A 27 -5.78 26.79 -11.32
CA SER A 27 -6.28 27.73 -10.31
C SER A 27 -5.14 28.43 -9.57
N ARG A 28 -4.07 27.69 -9.26
CA ARG A 28 -2.87 28.25 -8.60
C ARG A 28 -2.10 29.23 -9.46
N ARG A 29 -1.97 28.99 -10.76
CA ARG A 29 -1.34 29.94 -11.69
C ARG A 29 -2.12 31.26 -11.78
N GLY A 30 -3.43 31.22 -11.51
CA GLY A 30 -4.27 32.41 -11.44
C GLY A 30 -4.24 33.13 -10.09
N GLY A 31 -3.39 32.72 -9.13
CA GLY A 31 -3.32 33.32 -7.80
C GLY A 31 -4.55 33.08 -6.92
N GLN A 32 -5.47 32.19 -7.33
CA GLN A 32 -6.66 31.88 -6.55
C GLN A 32 -6.34 30.94 -5.39
N ASP A 33 -6.95 31.21 -4.25
CA ASP A 33 -6.87 30.35 -3.08
C ASP A 33 -7.64 29.06 -3.31
N PHE A 34 -6.91 28.01 -3.71
CA PHE A 34 -7.49 26.69 -3.87
C PHE A 34 -7.79 26.05 -2.50
N PRO A 35 -9.04 25.60 -2.25
CA PRO A 35 -9.39 25.01 -0.97
C PRO A 35 -8.73 23.64 -0.77
N TRP A 36 -8.16 23.42 0.42
CA TRP A 36 -7.38 22.21 0.74
C TRP A 36 -8.17 20.90 0.65
N TRP A 37 -9.48 20.94 0.90
CA TRP A 37 -10.33 19.74 0.82
C TRP A 37 -10.58 19.29 -0.64
N LEU A 38 -10.41 20.17 -1.63
CA LEU A 38 -10.41 19.78 -3.05
C LEU A 38 -9.05 19.27 -3.52
N TYR A 39 -8.06 19.15 -2.64
CA TYR A 39 -6.74 18.73 -3.05
C TYR A 39 -6.78 17.25 -3.49
N TYR A 40 -6.28 16.97 -4.69
CA TYR A 40 -6.45 15.67 -5.34
C TYR A 40 -5.92 14.49 -4.51
N ILE A 41 -4.96 14.74 -3.60
CA ILE A 41 -4.47 13.71 -2.67
C ILE A 41 -5.58 13.19 -1.75
N LEU A 42 -6.48 14.05 -1.28
CA LEU A 42 -7.58 13.65 -0.40
C LEU A 42 -8.51 12.69 -1.13
N TRP A 43 -8.81 13.00 -2.40
CA TRP A 43 -9.59 12.13 -3.27
C TRP A 43 -8.90 10.80 -3.55
N ALA A 44 -7.58 10.78 -3.70
CA ALA A 44 -6.82 9.53 -3.79
C ALA A 44 -6.94 8.69 -2.51
N TYR A 45 -6.85 9.32 -1.33
CA TYR A 45 -7.09 8.66 -0.04
C TYR A 45 -8.51 8.11 0.11
N LEU A 46 -9.52 8.86 -0.36
CA LEU A 46 -10.91 8.42 -0.35
C LEU A 46 -11.11 7.20 -1.25
N LEU A 47 -10.57 7.23 -2.48
CA LEU A 47 -10.63 6.08 -3.39
C LEU A 47 -9.93 4.85 -2.79
N LEU A 48 -8.76 5.01 -2.19
CA LEU A 48 -8.05 3.94 -1.50
C LEU A 48 -8.80 3.45 -0.26
N PHE A 49 -9.47 4.33 0.47
CA PHE A 49 -10.31 3.95 1.61
C PHE A 49 -11.49 3.08 1.17
N PHE A 50 -12.17 3.46 0.08
CA PHE A 50 -13.25 2.66 -0.49
C PHE A 50 -12.75 1.32 -1.03
N ALA A 51 -11.58 1.30 -1.70
CA ALA A 51 -10.95 0.07 -2.16
C ALA A 51 -10.61 -0.86 -0.98
N MET A 52 -9.94 -0.34 0.05
CA MET A 52 -9.65 -1.07 1.29
C MET A 52 -10.92 -1.59 1.95
N GLY A 53 -11.95 -0.76 2.11
CA GLY A 53 -13.23 -1.15 2.68
C GLY A 53 -13.91 -2.26 1.87
N SER A 54 -13.81 -2.22 0.54
CA SER A 54 -14.31 -3.29 -0.33
C SER A 54 -13.55 -4.60 -0.15
N CYS A 55 -12.22 -4.56 -0.02
CA CYS A 55 -11.39 -5.73 0.27
C CYS A 55 -11.72 -6.31 1.66
N LEU A 56 -11.83 -5.47 2.69
CA LEU A 56 -12.20 -5.89 4.04
C LEU A 56 -13.59 -6.53 4.04
N ARG A 57 -14.57 -5.92 3.36
CA ARG A 57 -15.92 -6.49 3.24
C ARG A 57 -15.88 -7.86 2.57
N ALA A 58 -15.15 -8.02 1.48
CA ALA A 58 -15.00 -9.30 0.78
C ALA A 58 -14.29 -10.35 1.66
N ALA A 59 -13.22 -9.96 2.34
CA ALA A 59 -12.51 -10.84 3.28
C ALA A 59 -13.43 -11.36 4.39
N PHE A 60 -14.15 -10.47 5.08
CA PHE A 60 -15.01 -10.88 6.19
C PHE A 60 -16.25 -11.64 5.73
N ARG A 61 -16.97 -11.08 4.73
CA ARG A 61 -18.23 -11.66 4.27
C ARG A 61 -18.04 -12.95 3.50
N ASP A 62 -17.14 -12.96 2.53
CA ASP A 62 -17.07 -14.04 1.54
C ASP A 62 -16.11 -15.14 1.98
N MET A 63 -15.08 -14.81 2.78
CA MET A 63 -14.09 -15.77 3.27
C MET A 63 -14.34 -16.15 4.73
N MET A 64 -14.24 -15.21 5.68
CA MET A 64 -14.23 -15.53 7.12
C MET A 64 -15.56 -16.09 7.62
N PHE A 65 -16.70 -15.45 7.34
CA PHE A 65 -17.99 -15.97 7.81
C PHE A 65 -18.38 -17.29 7.15
N THR A 66 -18.07 -17.46 5.86
CA THR A 66 -18.35 -18.69 5.11
C THR A 66 -17.56 -19.90 5.63
N SER A 67 -16.30 -19.68 6.02
CA SER A 67 -15.38 -20.73 6.43
C SER A 67 -15.34 -21.00 7.93
N GLY A 68 -16.18 -20.32 8.73
CA GLY A 68 -16.07 -20.38 10.19
C GLY A 68 -14.73 -19.85 10.68
N TRP A 69 -14.25 -18.74 10.11
CA TRP A 69 -12.91 -18.18 10.38
C TRP A 69 -11.80 -19.20 10.06
N LEU A 70 -11.85 -19.81 8.88
CA LEU A 70 -10.89 -20.80 8.38
C LEU A 70 -10.67 -21.98 9.35
N GLU A 71 -11.68 -22.37 10.12
CA GLU A 71 -11.63 -23.55 10.98
C GLU A 71 -11.59 -24.83 10.12
N PRO A 72 -10.69 -25.80 10.37
CA PRO A 72 -10.40 -26.88 9.41
C PRO A 72 -11.63 -27.71 9.07
N GLU A 73 -12.40 -28.09 10.11
CA GLU A 73 -13.59 -28.91 9.97
C GLU A 73 -14.69 -28.19 9.17
N MET A 74 -14.87 -26.90 9.44
CA MET A 74 -15.84 -26.05 8.74
C MET A 74 -15.46 -25.83 7.28
N VAL A 75 -14.16 -25.60 7.00
CA VAL A 75 -13.62 -25.46 5.65
C VAL A 75 -13.81 -26.75 4.86
N ALA A 76 -13.38 -27.91 5.39
CA ALA A 76 -13.53 -29.19 4.71
C ALA A 76 -15.00 -29.54 4.45
N GLY A 77 -15.88 -29.26 5.41
CA GLY A 77 -17.33 -29.43 5.26
C GLY A 77 -17.90 -28.54 4.15
N TYR A 78 -17.52 -27.25 4.13
CA TYR A 78 -17.94 -26.30 3.10
C TYR A 78 -17.45 -26.70 1.71
N VAL A 79 -16.17 -27.03 1.56
CA VAL A 79 -15.57 -27.42 0.27
C VAL A 79 -16.22 -28.68 -0.28
N ARG A 80 -16.43 -29.70 0.57
CA ARG A 80 -17.11 -30.94 0.18
C ARG A 80 -18.55 -30.68 -0.27
N ALA A 81 -19.29 -29.81 0.43
CA ALA A 81 -20.65 -29.44 0.05
C ALA A 81 -20.67 -28.69 -1.28
N ARG A 82 -19.72 -27.78 -1.49
CA ARG A 82 -19.56 -27.00 -2.72
C ARG A 82 -19.23 -27.89 -3.93
N MET A 83 -18.24 -28.77 -3.81
CA MET A 83 -17.85 -29.71 -4.86
C MET A 83 -18.98 -30.66 -5.24
N ARG A 84 -19.74 -31.18 -4.26
CA ARG A 84 -20.95 -31.97 -4.53
C ARG A 84 -22.00 -31.19 -5.30
N SER A 85 -22.21 -29.91 -4.97
CA SER A 85 -23.15 -29.03 -5.68
C SER A 85 -22.71 -28.75 -7.11
N ASP A 86 -21.41 -28.72 -7.37
CA ASP A 86 -20.84 -28.45 -8.70
C ASP A 86 -20.59 -29.74 -9.50
N HIS A 87 -20.97 -30.92 -8.97
CA HIS A 87 -20.72 -32.25 -9.54
C HIS A 87 -19.22 -32.58 -9.75
N ASP A 88 -18.36 -32.04 -8.89
CA ASP A 88 -16.89 -32.14 -8.97
C ASP A 88 -16.32 -32.91 -7.75
N ILE A 89 -16.82 -34.13 -7.52
CA ILE A 89 -16.54 -34.90 -6.30
C ILE A 89 -15.11 -35.46 -6.31
N ASP A 90 -14.59 -35.80 -7.49
CA ASP A 90 -13.30 -36.47 -7.65
C ASP A 90 -12.11 -35.55 -7.30
N SER A 91 -12.27 -34.22 -7.42
CA SER A 91 -11.24 -33.24 -7.05
C SER A 91 -11.14 -32.96 -5.55
N PHE A 92 -11.94 -33.60 -4.69
CA PHE A 92 -11.84 -33.38 -3.23
C PHE A 92 -10.52 -33.87 -2.65
N ASP A 93 -10.04 -35.03 -3.10
CA ASP A 93 -8.79 -35.61 -2.62
C ASP A 93 -7.57 -34.79 -3.09
N GLU A 94 -7.65 -34.22 -4.30
CA GLU A 94 -6.66 -33.30 -4.86
C GLU A 94 -6.59 -32.00 -4.04
N TRP A 95 -7.74 -31.35 -3.80
CA TRP A 95 -7.82 -30.17 -2.93
C TRP A 95 -7.25 -30.46 -1.52
N GLN A 96 -7.60 -31.60 -0.93
CA GLN A 96 -7.15 -31.95 0.42
C GLN A 96 -5.62 -32.12 0.48
N GLN A 97 -5.00 -32.63 -0.58
CA GLN A 97 -3.55 -32.80 -0.64
C GLN A 97 -2.80 -31.47 -0.88
N GLU A 98 -3.38 -30.58 -1.67
CA GLU A 98 -2.66 -29.40 -2.17
C GLU A 98 -2.95 -28.10 -1.41
N ASP A 99 -4.18 -27.92 -0.89
CA ASP A 99 -4.68 -26.62 -0.45
C ASP A 99 -5.34 -26.65 0.94
N ASP A 100 -5.31 -27.79 1.64
CA ASP A 100 -5.74 -27.88 3.03
C ASP A 100 -4.73 -27.17 3.96
N LEU A 101 -5.25 -26.30 4.84
CA LEU A 101 -4.47 -25.52 5.79
C LEU A 101 -4.46 -26.13 7.20
N THR A 102 -5.01 -27.33 7.39
CA THR A 102 -5.12 -28.02 8.69
C THR A 102 -3.77 -28.10 9.41
N ASP A 103 -2.71 -28.47 8.68
CA ASP A 103 -1.37 -28.68 9.24
C ASP A 103 -0.58 -27.36 9.46
N TYR A 104 -1.15 -26.21 9.06
CA TYR A 104 -0.48 -24.91 9.07
C TYR A 104 -1.19 -23.85 9.93
N PRO A 105 -1.36 -24.09 11.25
CA PRO A 105 -2.12 -23.19 12.13
C PRO A 105 -1.49 -21.80 12.24
N TYR A 106 -0.16 -21.70 12.18
CA TYR A 106 0.56 -20.42 12.23
C TYR A 106 0.33 -19.60 10.97
N LEU A 107 0.38 -20.22 9.79
CA LEU A 107 0.15 -19.53 8.52
C LEU A 107 -1.28 -18.98 8.47
N ARG A 108 -2.24 -19.79 8.88
CA ARG A 108 -3.65 -19.39 9.01
C ARG A 108 -3.79 -18.21 9.97
N GLY A 109 -3.30 -18.33 11.21
CA GLY A 109 -3.41 -17.27 12.22
C GLY A 109 -2.75 -15.96 11.77
N LEU A 110 -1.57 -16.05 11.16
CA LEU A 110 -0.84 -14.90 10.65
C LEU A 110 -1.59 -14.22 9.48
N SER A 111 -2.18 -15.00 8.58
CA SER A 111 -3.00 -14.47 7.50
C SER A 111 -4.21 -13.69 8.05
N MET A 112 -4.85 -14.15 9.12
CA MET A 112 -6.01 -13.47 9.72
C MET A 112 -5.70 -12.11 10.33
N VAL A 113 -4.44 -11.86 10.71
CA VAL A 113 -4.00 -10.57 11.26
C VAL A 113 -3.69 -9.55 10.16
N THR A 114 -3.55 -9.98 8.89
CA THR A 114 -3.25 -9.07 7.75
C THR A 114 -4.21 -7.87 7.58
N PRO A 115 -5.53 -7.95 7.84
CA PRO A 115 -6.42 -6.79 7.78
C PRO A 115 -6.02 -5.69 8.78
N ILE A 116 -5.54 -6.08 9.96
CA ILE A 116 -5.12 -5.15 11.02
C ILE A 116 -3.87 -4.38 10.56
N PHE A 117 -2.91 -5.07 9.95
CA PHE A 117 -1.71 -4.42 9.39
C PHE A 117 -2.04 -3.46 8.23
N LEU A 118 -3.02 -3.80 7.40
CA LEU A 118 -3.51 -2.92 6.34
C LEU A 118 -4.08 -1.61 6.92
N VAL A 119 -4.98 -1.72 7.90
CA VAL A 119 -5.58 -0.55 8.58
C VAL A 119 -4.51 0.29 9.28
N ALA A 120 -3.57 -0.34 9.98
CA ALA A 120 -2.47 0.36 10.63
C ALA A 120 -1.62 1.14 9.62
N THR A 121 -1.29 0.52 8.47
CA THR A 121 -0.57 1.17 7.37
C THR A 121 -1.35 2.38 6.85
N TYR A 122 -2.67 2.25 6.67
CA TYR A 122 -3.55 3.36 6.29
C TYR A 122 -3.48 4.53 7.27
N CYS A 123 -3.60 4.27 8.57
CA CYS A 123 -3.52 5.30 9.60
C CYS A 123 -2.16 6.01 9.60
N VAL A 124 -1.06 5.28 9.44
CA VAL A 124 0.30 5.85 9.42
C VAL A 124 0.50 6.76 8.20
N CYS A 125 0.14 6.31 6.99
CA CYS A 125 0.26 7.13 5.78
C CYS A 125 -0.64 8.37 5.83
N ALA A 126 -1.89 8.22 6.32
CA ALA A 126 -2.82 9.33 6.50
C ALA A 126 -2.27 10.36 7.50
N TRP A 127 -1.68 9.90 8.61
CA TRP A 127 -1.02 10.77 9.60
C TRP A 127 0.16 11.53 9.01
N HIS A 128 1.08 10.87 8.30
CA HIS A 128 2.21 11.53 7.65
C HIS A 128 1.76 12.52 6.58
N THR A 129 0.74 12.18 5.81
CA THR A 129 0.13 13.08 4.83
C THR A 129 -0.47 14.31 5.50
N TRP A 130 -1.20 14.13 6.60
CA TRP A 130 -1.77 15.22 7.37
C TRP A 130 -0.69 16.17 7.91
N GLN A 131 0.39 15.63 8.48
CA GLN A 131 1.54 16.43 8.94
C GLN A 131 2.14 17.25 7.80
N HIS A 132 2.33 16.63 6.63
CA HIS A 132 2.91 17.27 5.47
C HIS A 132 2.00 18.37 4.88
N LEU A 133 0.69 18.12 4.79
CA LEU A 133 -0.29 19.13 4.39
C LEU A 133 -0.36 20.29 5.38
N ARG A 134 -0.25 20.01 6.68
CA ARG A 134 -0.18 21.04 7.71
C ARG A 134 1.00 21.96 7.46
N ILE A 135 2.20 21.41 7.30
CA ILE A 135 3.44 22.18 7.01
C ILE A 135 3.25 23.06 5.77
N LEU A 136 2.70 22.49 4.69
CA LEU A 136 2.47 23.23 3.46
C LEU A 136 1.47 24.39 3.65
N SER A 137 0.44 24.20 4.48
CA SER A 137 -0.51 25.26 4.83
C SER A 137 0.12 26.42 5.62
N TRP A 138 1.13 26.14 6.45
CA TRP A 138 1.88 27.17 7.17
C TRP A 138 2.78 27.96 6.23
N MET A 139 3.49 27.27 5.32
CA MET A 139 4.37 27.92 4.33
C MET A 139 3.60 28.83 3.37
N LYS A 140 2.37 28.43 2.98
CA LYS A 140 1.50 29.24 2.12
C LYS A 140 1.20 30.63 2.71
N ARG A 141 1.10 30.77 4.03
CA ARG A 141 0.79 32.07 4.68
C ARG A 141 1.98 33.03 4.75
N GLY A 142 3.20 32.53 4.57
CA GLY A 142 4.42 33.31 4.74
C GLY A 142 5.09 33.75 3.44
N ASP A 143 4.40 33.67 2.30
CA ASP A 143 4.91 33.93 0.94
C ASP A 143 6.21 33.20 0.56
N ALA A 144 6.61 32.19 1.34
CA ALA A 144 7.84 31.42 1.13
C ALA A 144 7.67 30.27 0.12
N LEU A 145 6.45 30.05 -0.41
CA LEU A 145 6.14 28.88 -1.22
C LEU A 145 6.35 29.16 -2.71
N THR A 146 7.48 28.71 -3.26
CA THR A 146 7.69 28.70 -4.71
C THR A 146 6.91 27.55 -5.38
N GLU A 147 6.55 27.68 -6.67
CA GLU A 147 5.92 26.59 -7.45
C GLU A 147 6.78 25.32 -7.40
N HIS A 148 8.10 25.49 -7.42
CA HIS A 148 9.09 24.41 -7.33
C HIS A 148 9.01 23.63 -6.01
N THR A 149 9.00 24.31 -4.86
CA THR A 149 8.86 23.68 -3.54
C THR A 149 7.57 22.87 -3.45
N PHE A 150 6.48 23.39 -4.03
CA PHE A 150 5.22 22.69 -4.07
C PHE A 150 5.28 21.40 -4.93
N GLU A 151 5.94 21.42 -6.09
CA GLU A 151 6.12 20.22 -6.91
C GLU A 151 6.94 19.13 -6.20
N MET A 152 7.94 19.50 -5.39
CA MET A 152 8.67 18.54 -4.56
C MET A 152 7.76 17.86 -3.52
N HIS A 153 7.00 18.66 -2.79
CA HIS A 153 6.03 18.18 -1.81
C HIS A 153 4.98 17.26 -2.46
N ASP A 154 4.54 17.58 -3.66
CA ASP A 154 3.59 16.77 -4.43
C ASP A 154 4.14 15.38 -4.77
N ARG A 155 5.40 15.31 -5.22
CA ARG A 155 6.10 14.05 -5.48
C ARG A 155 6.30 13.23 -4.20
N ALA A 156 6.65 13.88 -3.09
CA ALA A 156 6.80 13.22 -1.80
C ALA A 156 5.48 12.60 -1.31
N LEU A 157 4.35 13.30 -1.47
CA LEU A 157 3.03 12.76 -1.13
C LEU A 157 2.66 11.51 -1.94
N ARG A 158 3.09 11.42 -3.21
CA ARG A 158 2.90 10.19 -4.00
C ARG A 158 3.69 9.02 -3.43
N ILE A 159 4.90 9.28 -2.96
CA ILE A 159 5.72 8.24 -2.31
C ILE A 159 5.04 7.75 -1.03
N ILE A 160 4.46 8.65 -0.24
CA ILE A 160 3.74 8.31 1.00
C ILE A 160 2.46 7.49 0.73
N LEU A 161 1.85 7.62 -0.45
CA LEU A 161 0.67 6.84 -0.84
C LEU A 161 0.98 5.39 -1.24
N LEU A 162 2.19 5.09 -1.71
CA LEU A 162 2.53 3.77 -2.24
C LEU A 162 2.32 2.61 -1.28
N PRO A 163 2.67 2.71 0.02
CA PRO A 163 2.40 1.63 0.97
C PRO A 163 0.92 1.26 1.05
N LEU A 164 0.00 2.19 0.74
CA LEU A 164 -1.44 1.92 0.70
C LEU A 164 -1.84 1.11 -0.52
N PHE A 165 -1.30 1.46 -1.68
CA PHE A 165 -1.50 0.68 -2.90
C PHE A 165 -0.95 -0.73 -2.72
N TYR A 166 0.30 -0.84 -2.25
CA TYR A 166 0.95 -2.12 -2.02
C TYR A 166 0.19 -2.95 -0.98
N GLY A 167 -0.12 -2.38 0.19
CA GLY A 167 -0.85 -3.08 1.24
C GLY A 167 -2.23 -3.57 0.77
N THR A 168 -2.96 -2.75 0.02
CA THR A 168 -4.30 -3.13 -0.49
C THR A 168 -4.19 -4.27 -1.51
N MET A 169 -3.21 -4.22 -2.42
CA MET A 169 -2.96 -5.25 -3.43
C MET A 169 -2.45 -6.56 -2.81
N SER A 170 -1.52 -6.48 -1.87
CA SER A 170 -1.03 -7.66 -1.14
C SER A 170 -2.14 -8.32 -0.34
N PHE A 171 -2.99 -7.54 0.34
CA PHE A 171 -4.14 -8.08 1.06
C PHE A 171 -5.16 -8.71 0.11
N GLN A 172 -5.36 -8.13 -1.08
CA GLN A 172 -6.18 -8.77 -2.11
C GLN A 172 -5.59 -10.11 -2.55
N GLY A 173 -4.27 -10.24 -2.68
CA GLY A 173 -3.59 -11.51 -2.91
C GLY A 173 -3.91 -12.54 -1.82
N VAL A 174 -3.84 -12.14 -0.54
CA VAL A 174 -4.23 -13.01 0.60
C VAL A 174 -5.68 -13.49 0.48
N ILE A 175 -6.62 -12.60 0.11
CA ILE A 175 -8.02 -12.99 -0.12
C ILE A 175 -8.14 -14.03 -1.25
N ARG A 176 -7.32 -13.94 -2.30
CA ARG A 176 -7.33 -14.95 -3.38
C ARG A 176 -6.84 -16.31 -2.90
N MET A 177 -5.77 -16.33 -2.10
CA MET A 177 -5.26 -17.58 -1.51
C MET A 177 -6.26 -18.21 -0.55
N TRP A 178 -6.95 -17.41 0.27
CA TRP A 178 -8.08 -17.91 1.05
C TRP A 178 -9.18 -18.49 0.16
N GLY A 179 -9.50 -17.82 -0.95
CA GLY A 179 -10.46 -18.32 -1.93
C GLY A 179 -10.09 -19.68 -2.52
N ILE A 180 -8.79 -19.98 -2.72
CA ILE A 180 -8.33 -21.31 -3.14
C ILE A 180 -8.55 -22.32 -2.01
N ALA A 181 -8.06 -22.00 -0.80
CA ALA A 181 -8.18 -22.87 0.36
C ALA A 181 -9.64 -23.25 0.69
N ILE A 182 -10.59 -22.33 0.49
CA ILE A 182 -12.02 -22.59 0.73
C ILE A 182 -12.81 -22.97 -0.54
N ASN A 183 -12.13 -23.17 -1.66
CA ASN A 183 -12.73 -23.43 -2.98
C ASN A 183 -13.88 -22.46 -3.33
N ASN A 184 -13.67 -21.16 -3.11
CA ASN A 184 -14.64 -20.11 -3.34
C ASN A 184 -14.06 -18.96 -4.19
N SER A 185 -14.56 -18.81 -5.41
CA SER A 185 -14.22 -17.70 -6.33
C SER A 185 -15.14 -16.47 -6.15
N GLY A 186 -16.00 -16.47 -5.13
CA GLY A 186 -17.08 -15.50 -4.88
C GLY A 186 -18.26 -15.71 -5.84
N ASP A 187 -18.88 -14.62 -6.32
CA ASP A 187 -19.99 -14.66 -7.29
C ASP A 187 -19.63 -15.29 -8.67
N ALA A 188 -18.41 -15.78 -8.87
CA ALA A 188 -17.98 -16.38 -10.14
C ALA A 188 -18.37 -17.86 -10.19
N HIS A 189 -19.66 -18.14 -10.32
CA HIS A 189 -20.20 -19.47 -10.65
C HIS A 189 -19.85 -19.95 -12.07
N HIS A 190 -18.96 -19.25 -12.77
CA HIS A 190 -18.59 -19.54 -14.16
C HIS A 190 -17.58 -20.68 -14.32
N PHE A 191 -16.97 -21.14 -13.22
CA PHE A 191 -15.95 -22.18 -13.25
C PHE A 191 -16.53 -23.48 -12.65
N PRO A 192 -16.79 -24.50 -13.48
CA PRO A 192 -17.44 -25.72 -13.03
C PRO A 192 -16.53 -26.55 -12.12
N ASN A 193 -15.23 -26.57 -12.38
CA ASN A 193 -14.28 -27.47 -11.71
C ASN A 193 -13.32 -26.70 -10.80
N TYR A 194 -12.80 -27.39 -9.79
CA TYR A 194 -11.81 -26.94 -8.83
C TYR A 194 -10.57 -26.34 -9.52
N GLU A 195 -9.95 -27.10 -10.42
CA GLU A 195 -8.72 -26.70 -11.11
C GLU A 195 -8.85 -25.38 -11.88
N LEU A 196 -9.97 -25.16 -12.55
CA LEU A 196 -10.22 -23.90 -13.26
C LEU A 196 -10.38 -22.71 -12.29
N ARG A 197 -11.02 -22.92 -11.13
CA ARG A 197 -11.13 -21.89 -10.09
C ARG A 197 -9.77 -21.58 -9.47
N LYS A 198 -9.01 -22.61 -9.12
CA LYS A 198 -7.66 -22.50 -8.57
C LYS A 198 -6.76 -21.70 -9.51
N ARG A 199 -6.68 -22.10 -10.78
CA ARG A 199 -5.89 -21.40 -11.80
C ARG A 199 -6.31 -19.94 -11.96
N PHE A 200 -7.60 -19.66 -12.04
CA PHE A 200 -8.09 -18.27 -12.14
C PHE A 200 -7.69 -17.41 -10.92
N LEU A 201 -7.76 -17.97 -9.72
CA LEU A 201 -7.36 -17.27 -8.49
C LEU A 201 -5.84 -17.09 -8.40
N GLN A 202 -5.05 -18.05 -8.87
CA GLN A 202 -3.60 -17.96 -8.99
C GLN A 202 -3.18 -16.90 -10.02
N ASP A 203 -3.76 -16.91 -11.22
CA ASP A 203 -3.49 -15.87 -12.23
C ASP A 203 -3.85 -14.47 -11.70
N SER A 204 -4.96 -14.36 -10.97
CA SER A 204 -5.36 -13.11 -10.31
C SER A 204 -4.41 -12.68 -9.20
N TYR A 205 -3.82 -13.64 -8.48
CA TYR A 205 -2.81 -13.40 -7.46
C TYR A 205 -1.52 -12.88 -8.10
N ASP A 206 -1.02 -13.53 -9.15
CA ASP A 206 0.18 -13.11 -9.89
C ASP A 206 0.03 -11.72 -10.50
N ALA A 207 -1.14 -11.40 -11.06
CA ALA A 207 -1.45 -10.06 -11.55
C ALA A 207 -1.34 -9.00 -10.45
N CYS A 208 -1.66 -9.32 -9.20
CA CYS A 208 -1.48 -8.39 -8.08
C CYS A 208 0.00 -8.10 -7.81
N PHE A 209 0.89 -9.08 -7.99
CA PHE A 209 2.34 -8.89 -7.85
C PHE A 209 2.94 -8.07 -8.96
N TRP A 210 2.60 -8.36 -10.21
CA TRP A 210 3.08 -7.58 -11.35
C TRP A 210 2.69 -6.11 -11.21
N LEU A 211 1.48 -5.83 -10.72
CA LEU A 211 1.06 -4.46 -10.43
C LEU A 211 1.85 -3.85 -9.27
N GLY A 212 2.15 -4.62 -8.22
CA GLY A 212 3.02 -4.20 -7.11
C GLY A 212 4.41 -3.77 -7.60
N ASP A 213 5.06 -4.59 -8.42
CA ASP A 213 6.39 -4.33 -8.97
C ASP A 213 6.39 -3.08 -9.90
N MET A 214 5.30 -2.88 -10.64
CA MET A 214 5.11 -1.66 -11.45
C MET A 214 5.06 -0.41 -10.57
N TYR A 215 4.32 -0.45 -9.46
CA TYR A 215 4.25 0.66 -8.51
C TYR A 215 5.57 0.89 -7.78
N GLU A 216 6.32 -0.16 -7.45
CA GLU A 216 7.66 -0.06 -6.87
C GLU A 216 8.64 0.61 -7.84
N SER A 217 8.65 0.20 -9.11
CA SER A 217 9.48 0.82 -10.15
C SER A 217 9.15 2.30 -10.33
N TYR A 218 7.85 2.63 -10.34
CA TYR A 218 7.39 4.02 -10.38
C TYR A 218 7.83 4.82 -9.15
N ALA A 219 7.78 4.22 -7.96
CA ALA A 219 8.24 4.82 -6.72
C ALA A 219 9.71 5.22 -6.77
N LEU A 220 10.56 4.28 -7.18
CA LEU A 220 12.00 4.47 -7.29
C LEU A 220 12.34 5.53 -8.32
N PHE A 221 11.60 5.57 -9.43
CA PHE A 221 11.73 6.64 -10.42
C PHE A 221 11.40 8.02 -9.85
N VAL A 222 10.24 8.18 -9.18
CA VAL A 222 9.84 9.45 -8.55
C VAL A 222 10.83 9.86 -7.46
N PHE A 223 11.32 8.90 -6.68
CA PHE A 223 12.33 9.12 -5.67
C PHE A 223 13.66 9.60 -6.28
N GLY A 224 14.13 8.97 -7.36
CA GLY A 224 15.32 9.40 -8.10
C GLY A 224 15.20 10.84 -8.59
N LEU A 225 14.03 11.23 -9.13
CA LEU A 225 13.76 12.61 -9.53
C LEU A 225 13.80 13.60 -8.37
N LEU A 226 13.32 13.22 -7.19
CA LEU A 226 13.40 14.05 -5.98
C LEU A 226 14.85 14.26 -5.54
N VAL A 227 15.64 13.19 -5.51
CA VAL A 227 17.06 13.22 -5.12
C VAL A 227 17.86 14.10 -6.08
N LEU A 228 17.69 13.91 -7.40
CA LEU A 228 18.38 14.72 -8.41
C LEU A 228 18.05 16.21 -8.27
N GLU A 229 16.78 16.54 -8.05
CA GLU A 229 16.36 17.93 -7.88
C GLU A 229 16.93 18.55 -6.59
N TYR A 230 16.93 17.80 -5.49
CA TYR A 230 17.55 18.22 -4.23
C TYR A 230 19.05 18.46 -4.38
N LEU A 231 19.77 17.55 -5.06
CA LEU A 231 21.20 17.71 -5.34
C LEU A 231 21.45 18.95 -6.21
N ARG A 232 20.62 19.19 -7.23
CA ARG A 232 20.71 20.38 -8.09
C ARG A 232 20.58 21.67 -7.28
N GLN A 233 19.60 21.74 -6.37
CA GLN A 233 19.43 22.89 -5.48
C GLN A 233 20.66 23.10 -4.59
N ARG A 234 21.18 22.03 -3.98
CA ARG A 234 22.38 22.09 -3.12
C ARG A 234 23.62 22.55 -3.89
N MET A 235 23.85 22.03 -5.09
CA MET A 235 24.97 22.45 -5.94
C MET A 235 24.87 23.92 -6.35
N ASN A 236 23.68 24.38 -6.72
CA ASN A 236 23.47 25.78 -7.09
C ASN A 236 23.69 26.72 -5.89
N ALA A 237 23.22 26.34 -4.70
CA ALA A 237 23.47 27.08 -3.47
C ALA A 237 24.97 27.16 -3.15
N SER A 238 25.71 26.05 -3.29
CA SER A 238 27.16 26.02 -3.09
C SER A 238 27.92 26.88 -4.11
N ARG A 239 27.52 26.86 -5.39
CA ARG A 239 28.13 27.70 -6.44
C ARG A 239 27.91 29.18 -6.18
N LEU A 240 26.70 29.57 -5.74
CA LEU A 240 26.42 30.95 -5.36
C LEU A 240 27.26 31.38 -4.15
N THR A 241 27.45 30.48 -3.18
CA THR A 241 28.32 30.75 -2.01
C THR A 241 29.78 30.91 -2.40
N ALA A 242 30.26 30.16 -3.40
CA ALA A 242 31.62 30.25 -3.91
C ALA A 242 31.86 31.53 -4.75
N LEU A 243 30.86 31.96 -5.52
CA LEU A 243 30.93 33.18 -6.34
C LEU A 243 30.81 34.46 -5.51
N PHE A 244 30.10 34.40 -4.39
CA PHE A 244 29.93 35.50 -3.46
C PHE A 244 30.43 35.09 -2.07
N PRO A 245 31.76 35.00 -1.85
CA PRO A 245 32.30 34.80 -0.52
C PRO A 245 31.91 36.02 0.33
N PHE A 246 30.83 35.90 1.09
CA PHE A 246 30.30 36.98 1.92
C PHE A 246 31.40 37.46 2.87
N ARG A 247 31.87 38.69 2.67
CA ARG A 247 32.95 39.33 3.47
C ARG A 247 32.52 39.63 4.91
N HIS A 248 31.24 39.49 5.22
CA HIS A 248 30.72 39.59 6.58
C HIS A 248 29.76 38.42 6.86
N PRO A 249 29.96 37.66 7.96
CA PRO A 249 29.05 36.60 8.35
C PRO A 249 27.67 37.23 8.62
N PRO A 250 26.57 36.72 8.02
CA PRO A 250 25.25 37.23 8.32
C PRO A 250 25.01 37.08 9.81
N THR A 251 24.74 38.21 10.47
CA THR A 251 24.31 38.27 11.87
C THR A 251 23.21 37.24 12.07
N ARG A 252 23.53 36.17 12.80
CA ARG A 252 22.66 35.01 13.06
C ARG A 252 21.30 35.50 13.53
N ILE A 253 20.32 35.53 12.63
CA ILE A 253 18.92 35.51 13.03
C ILE A 253 18.71 34.16 13.69
N ARG A 254 18.72 34.14 15.04
CA ARG A 254 18.35 32.98 15.85
C ARG A 254 16.88 32.67 15.60
N LEU A 255 16.57 32.04 14.47
CA LEU A 255 15.35 31.26 14.37
C LEU A 255 15.48 30.17 15.41
N ARG A 256 14.75 30.35 16.51
CA ARG A 256 14.66 29.43 17.64
C ARG A 256 13.91 28.19 17.14
N MET A 257 14.57 27.37 16.31
CA MET A 257 14.10 26.04 15.97
C MET A 257 13.97 25.30 17.29
N ARG A 258 12.73 25.03 17.71
CA ARG A 258 12.45 24.15 18.85
C ARG A 258 13.19 22.85 18.55
N ARG A 259 14.23 22.54 19.33
CA ARG A 259 14.95 21.26 19.29
C ARG A 259 13.91 20.15 19.49
N PHE A 260 13.47 19.53 18.41
CA PHE A 260 12.75 18.28 18.48
C PHE A 260 13.72 17.24 19.03
N ARG A 261 13.44 16.69 20.21
CA ARG A 261 14.27 15.64 20.80
C ARG A 261 14.20 14.42 19.89
N PRO A 262 15.34 13.88 19.40
CA PRO A 262 15.32 12.64 18.64
C PRO A 262 14.84 11.53 19.57
N ILE A 263 13.70 10.92 19.25
CA ILE A 263 13.23 9.71 19.93
C ILE A 263 14.16 8.59 19.48
N ARG A 264 15.05 8.13 20.36
CA ARG A 264 15.86 6.93 20.14
C ARG A 264 14.94 5.71 20.15
N ILE A 265 14.47 5.29 18.97
CA ILE A 265 13.95 3.93 18.81
C ILE A 265 15.18 3.03 18.60
N ARG A 266 15.47 2.15 19.57
CA ARG A 266 16.35 1.00 19.33
C ARG A 266 15.60 0.03 18.43
N LEU A 267 15.91 0.05 17.14
CA LEU A 267 15.41 -0.94 16.19
C LEU A 267 16.21 -2.23 16.41
N HIS A 268 15.66 -3.19 17.16
CA HIS A 268 16.16 -4.56 17.09
C HIS A 268 15.72 -5.11 15.73
N ILE A 269 16.62 -5.04 14.75
CA ILE A 269 16.47 -5.71 13.46
C ILE A 269 16.51 -7.20 13.78
N PHE A 270 15.34 -7.83 13.81
CA PHE A 270 15.19 -9.28 13.94
C PHE A 270 15.60 -9.88 12.59
N THR A 271 16.87 -10.20 12.43
CA THR A 271 17.40 -10.98 11.30
C THR A 271 16.94 -12.43 11.44
N HIS A 272 15.68 -12.72 11.09
CA HIS A 272 15.15 -14.07 10.91
C HIS A 272 14.91 -14.38 9.42
N ALA A 273 15.78 -13.88 8.55
CA ALA A 273 15.74 -14.17 7.11
C ALA A 273 16.29 -15.57 6.76
N THR A 274 16.94 -16.27 7.69
CA THR A 274 17.62 -17.55 7.42
C THR A 274 16.77 -18.79 7.74
N MET A 275 15.56 -18.65 8.30
CA MET A 275 14.76 -19.80 8.74
C MET A 275 13.79 -20.36 7.67
N PHE A 276 13.78 -19.82 6.45
CA PHE A 276 12.78 -20.18 5.42
C PHE A 276 13.37 -20.68 4.09
N SER A 277 14.66 -21.00 4.01
CA SER A 277 15.30 -21.43 2.76
C SER A 277 15.04 -22.88 2.35
N ASN A 278 14.17 -23.63 3.06
CA ASN A 278 13.97 -25.07 2.83
C ASN A 278 12.51 -25.47 2.53
N ILE A 279 11.62 -24.52 2.23
CA ILE A 279 10.24 -24.82 1.83
C ILE A 279 10.19 -24.79 0.30
N HIS A 280 10.22 -25.97 -0.33
CA HIS A 280 9.96 -26.12 -1.76
C HIS A 280 8.44 -26.18 -2.00
N ASN A 281 7.99 -25.45 -3.03
CA ASN A 281 6.60 -25.26 -3.48
C ASN A 281 5.73 -24.32 -2.63
N THR A 282 5.02 -23.42 -3.35
CA THR A 282 3.85 -22.57 -3.02
C THR A 282 3.70 -21.94 -1.62
N GLU A 283 3.99 -22.66 -0.54
CA GLU A 283 3.93 -22.24 0.86
C GLU A 283 5.00 -21.20 1.25
N ALA A 284 6.19 -21.25 0.63
CA ALA A 284 7.23 -20.25 0.80
C ALA A 284 6.76 -18.85 0.35
N CYS A 285 5.89 -18.81 -0.67
CA CYS A 285 5.35 -17.56 -1.24
C CYS A 285 4.30 -16.89 -0.35
N THR A 286 3.82 -17.48 0.74
CA THR A 286 2.91 -16.77 1.65
C THR A 286 3.68 -16.21 2.85
N CYS A 287 4.65 -16.96 3.38
CA CYS A 287 5.54 -16.55 4.48
C CYS A 287 6.47 -15.40 4.11
N ILE A 288 7.07 -15.40 2.91
CA ILE A 288 7.94 -14.31 2.43
C ILE A 288 7.19 -12.96 2.41
N TYR A 289 5.87 -12.96 2.24
CA TYR A 289 5.10 -11.73 2.04
C TYR A 289 4.52 -11.14 3.30
N ILE A 290 4.20 -11.95 4.31
CA ILE A 290 3.96 -11.38 5.64
C ILE A 290 5.25 -10.73 6.13
N VAL A 291 6.41 -11.34 5.84
CA VAL A 291 7.72 -10.72 6.09
C VAL A 291 7.90 -9.46 5.25
N LYS A 292 7.54 -9.40 3.96
CA LYS A 292 7.62 -8.15 3.16
C LYS A 292 6.65 -7.06 3.66
N CYS A 293 5.43 -7.39 4.08
CA CYS A 293 4.48 -6.43 4.68
C CYS A 293 4.95 -5.93 6.04
N VAL A 294 5.48 -6.82 6.90
CA VAL A 294 6.13 -6.45 8.16
C VAL A 294 7.40 -5.65 7.90
N CYS A 295 8.15 -5.98 6.85
CA CYS A 295 9.33 -5.24 6.41
C CYS A 295 8.97 -3.84 5.88
N ALA A 296 7.85 -3.69 5.16
CA ALA A 296 7.31 -2.41 4.72
C ALA A 296 6.85 -1.56 5.92
N LEU A 297 6.25 -2.18 6.94
CA LEU A 297 5.98 -1.56 8.25
C LEU A 297 7.27 -1.15 8.98
N THR A 298 8.34 -1.95 8.92
CA THR A 298 9.65 -1.52 9.45
C THR A 298 10.30 -0.43 8.58
N PHE A 299 10.07 -0.41 7.27
CA PHE A 299 10.54 0.64 6.37
C PHE A 299 9.85 1.98 6.67
N LEU A 300 8.56 1.94 7.01
CA LEU A 300 7.81 3.09 7.55
C LEU A 300 8.32 3.51 8.94
N CYS A 301 8.78 2.57 9.77
CA CYS A 301 9.49 2.91 11.02
C CYS A 301 10.86 3.55 10.75
N VAL A 302 11.57 3.13 9.70
CA VAL A 302 12.83 3.73 9.22
C VAL A 302 12.59 5.13 8.61
N GLN A 303 11.39 5.44 8.11
CA GLN A 303 11.05 6.80 7.67
C GLN A 303 11.07 7.87 8.79
N ARG A 304 11.24 7.52 10.07
CA ARG A 304 11.65 8.52 11.09
C ARG A 304 13.01 9.16 10.80
N LEU A 305 13.85 8.56 9.96
CA LEU A 305 15.07 9.18 9.42
C LEU A 305 14.76 10.31 8.42
N TRP A 306 13.61 10.28 7.74
CA TRP A 306 13.22 11.24 6.69
C TRP A 306 12.64 12.56 7.20
N VAL A 307 12.25 12.63 8.47
CA VAL A 307 11.81 13.89 9.13
C VAL A 307 12.96 14.92 9.21
N TRP A 308 14.16 14.57 8.75
CA TRP A 308 15.35 15.43 8.66
C TRP A 308 15.54 16.16 7.32
N VAL A 309 14.71 15.90 6.30
CA VAL A 309 14.70 16.65 5.02
C VAL A 309 13.53 17.62 5.00
#